data_AF-A0A2S1SEX8-F1
#
_entry.id   AF-A0A2S1SEX8-F1
#
_cell.length_a   1.000
_cell.length_b   1.000
_cell.length_c   1.000
_cell.angle_alpha   90.00
_cell.angle_beta   90.00
_cell.angle_gamma   90.00
#
_symmetry.space_group_name_H-M   'P 1'
#
loop_
_entity.id
_entity.type
_entity.pdbx_description
1 polymer ?
#
loop_
_entity_poly.entity_id
_entity_poly.type
_entity_poly.pdbx_seq_one_letter_code
_entity_poly.pdbx_strand_id
1 'polypeptide(L)'
;MKKLFLSLLATCLLTLTANAQTRFVKMELPSFRQSPAGPSETIIYDVSFKNKDGKTEKGQMKFVVPDEGNGLISLEFSDNMIKNTSVTTNYFVVNANKLSEESAEGKSLSDCLTDCKKNFTNPDGTKIKGRGECKAGCWWDAAVKVLPMVLSLVAAAK
;
A
#
# COMPACT_ATOMS: atom_id res chain seq x y z
N MET A 1 -4.94 2.48 69.87
CA MET A 1 -4.28 1.96 68.65
C MET A 1 -5.34 1.75 67.56
N LYS A 2 -5.46 2.67 66.59
CA LYS A 2 -6.22 2.44 65.35
C LYS A 2 -5.45 3.13 64.21
N LYS A 3 -4.88 2.31 63.33
CA LYS A 3 -4.09 2.71 62.16
C LYS A 3 -5.04 3.25 61.09
N LEU A 4 -4.83 4.47 60.64
CA LEU A 4 -5.45 5.01 59.41
C LEU A 4 -4.53 4.64 58.25
N PHE A 5 -4.99 3.76 57.36
CA PHE A 5 -4.34 3.50 56.08
C PHE A 5 -4.80 4.57 55.09
N LEU A 6 -3.88 5.46 54.70
CA LEU A 6 -4.01 6.30 53.51
C LEU A 6 -3.80 5.40 52.29
N SER A 7 -4.87 5.14 51.54
CA SER A 7 -4.79 4.45 50.26
C SER A 7 -4.42 5.47 49.18
N LEU A 8 -3.23 5.33 48.59
CA LEU A 8 -2.82 6.05 47.38
C LEU A 8 -3.73 5.63 46.22
N LEU A 9 -4.55 6.55 45.72
CA LEU A 9 -5.17 6.42 44.40
C LEU A 9 -4.11 6.74 43.35
N ALA A 10 -3.46 5.69 42.83
CA ALA A 10 -2.67 5.76 41.63
C ALA A 10 -3.61 5.96 40.43
N THR A 11 -3.64 7.18 39.90
CA THR A 11 -4.36 7.52 38.67
C THR A 11 -3.66 6.83 37.51
N CYS A 12 -4.08 5.59 37.22
CA CYS A 12 -3.66 4.85 36.04
C CYS A 12 -4.24 5.56 34.81
N LEU A 13 -3.43 6.39 34.15
CA LEU A 13 -3.71 6.87 32.80
C LEU A 13 -3.72 5.65 31.87
N LEU A 14 -4.89 5.06 31.68
CA LEU A 14 -5.16 4.16 30.57
C LEU A 14 -5.13 5.00 29.29
N THR A 15 -4.00 4.99 28.60
CA THR A 15 -3.95 5.34 27.19
C THR A 15 -4.76 4.30 26.42
N LEU A 16 -6.07 4.57 26.27
CA LEU A 16 -6.88 3.90 25.27
C LEU A 16 -6.27 4.23 23.90
N THR A 17 -5.45 3.33 23.38
CA THR A 17 -5.16 3.29 21.95
C THR A 17 -6.45 2.87 21.29
N ALA A 18 -7.25 3.86 20.88
CA ALA A 18 -8.36 3.63 19.98
C ALA A 18 -7.76 2.99 18.72
N ASN A 19 -7.90 1.67 18.58
CA ASN A 19 -7.70 0.94 17.34
C ASN A 19 -8.79 1.40 16.38
N ALA A 20 -8.64 2.60 15.81
CA ALA A 20 -9.42 3.01 14.67
C ALA A 20 -9.06 2.03 13.55
N GLN A 21 -9.96 1.09 13.26
CA GLN A 21 -9.79 0.14 12.17
C GLN A 21 -9.65 0.96 10.89
N THR A 22 -8.46 0.94 10.28
CA THR A 22 -8.20 1.69 9.05
C THR A 22 -9.18 1.23 7.97
N ARG A 23 -10.02 2.16 7.49
CA ARG A 23 -10.90 1.90 6.37
C ARG A 23 -10.10 2.05 5.08
N PHE A 24 -10.17 1.05 4.20
CA PHE A 24 -9.56 1.11 2.89
C PHE A 24 -10.58 1.49 1.81
N VAL A 25 -10.12 2.23 0.81
CA VAL A 25 -10.87 2.64 -0.37
C VAL A 25 -10.15 2.06 -1.59
N LYS A 26 -10.87 1.27 -2.39
CA LYS A 26 -10.32 0.66 -3.60
C LYS A 26 -10.07 1.71 -4.68
N MET A 27 -8.87 1.67 -5.24
CA MET A 27 -8.47 2.43 -6.41
C MET A 27 -8.82 1.65 -7.67
N GLU A 28 -9.35 2.34 -8.66
CA GLU A 28 -9.53 1.78 -9.99
C GLU A 28 -8.18 1.74 -10.71
N LEU A 29 -7.88 0.60 -11.32
CA LEU A 29 -6.68 0.39 -12.12
C LEU A 29 -7.06 0.31 -13.60
N PRO A 30 -6.19 0.69 -14.53
CA PRO A 30 -6.45 0.41 -15.94
C PRO A 30 -6.54 -1.09 -16.20
N SER A 31 -7.42 -1.51 -17.12
CA SER A 31 -7.75 -2.93 -17.36
C SER A 31 -6.52 -3.79 -17.66
N PHE A 32 -5.55 -3.26 -18.43
CA PHE A 32 -4.29 -3.95 -18.76
C PHE A 32 -3.34 -4.15 -17.56
N ARG A 33 -3.66 -3.58 -16.39
CA ARG A 33 -2.94 -3.78 -15.12
C ARG A 33 -3.78 -4.48 -14.06
N GLN A 34 -5.00 -4.90 -14.39
CA GLN A 34 -5.84 -5.68 -13.50
C GLN A 34 -5.58 -7.17 -13.67
N SER A 35 -5.60 -7.89 -12.56
CA SER A 35 -5.60 -9.35 -12.54
C SER A 35 -6.95 -9.87 -12.05
N PRO A 36 -7.42 -11.03 -12.55
CA PRO A 36 -8.64 -11.65 -12.03
C PRO A 36 -8.46 -12.07 -10.56
N ALA A 37 -9.58 -12.23 -9.85
CA ALA A 37 -9.56 -12.80 -8.50
C ALA A 37 -8.98 -14.23 -8.51
N GLY A 38 -8.26 -14.59 -7.46
CA GLY A 38 -7.62 -15.90 -7.33
C GLY A 38 -6.66 -15.96 -6.14
N PRO A 39 -5.82 -17.02 -6.05
CA PRO A 39 -4.77 -17.10 -5.04
C PRO A 39 -3.88 -15.85 -5.07
N SER A 40 -3.70 -15.26 -3.90
CA SER A 40 -3.07 -13.95 -3.78
C SER A 40 -2.46 -13.72 -2.41
N GLU A 41 -1.53 -12.77 -2.37
CA GLU A 41 -0.94 -12.25 -1.15
C GLU A 41 -1.40 -10.79 -0.94
N THR A 42 -1.63 -10.40 0.32
CA THR A 42 -1.98 -9.02 0.68
C THR A 42 -0.79 -8.38 1.38
N ILE A 43 -0.27 -7.29 0.81
CA ILE A 43 0.87 -6.54 1.33
C ILE A 43 0.39 -5.13 1.68
N ILE A 44 0.72 -4.64 2.87
CA ILE A 44 0.32 -3.31 3.35
C ILE A 44 1.59 -2.51 3.66
N TYR A 45 1.71 -1.33 3.04
CA TYR A 45 2.73 -0.35 3.36
C TYR A 45 2.14 0.76 4.22
N ASP A 46 2.80 1.06 5.35
CA ASP A 46 2.54 2.30 6.08
C ASP A 46 3.19 3.45 5.31
N VAL A 47 2.45 4.54 5.13
CA VAL A 47 2.90 5.67 4.32
C VAL A 47 2.79 6.97 5.11
N SER A 48 3.76 7.86 4.95
CA SER A 48 3.60 9.28 5.32
C SER A 48 3.28 10.09 4.07
N PHE A 49 2.36 11.05 4.14
CA PHE A 49 1.97 11.87 3.00
C PHE A 49 1.63 13.30 3.41
N LYS A 50 1.74 14.28 2.50
CA LYS A 50 1.26 15.65 2.77
C LYS A 50 -0.19 15.79 2.33
N ASN A 51 -1.02 16.35 3.22
CA ASN A 51 -2.40 16.67 2.91
C ASN A 51 -2.51 18.00 2.11
N LYS A 52 -3.74 18.40 1.78
CA LYS A 52 -4.04 19.67 1.08
C LYS A 52 -3.52 20.92 1.80
N ASP A 53 -3.35 20.86 3.12
CA ASP A 53 -2.81 21.95 3.94
C ASP A 53 -1.28 21.89 4.09
N GLY A 54 -0.63 20.93 3.42
CA GLY A 54 0.82 20.70 3.51
C GLY A 54 1.28 19.98 4.78
N LYS A 55 0.37 19.55 5.65
CA LYS A 55 0.69 18.82 6.88
C LYS A 55 0.96 17.34 6.57
N THR A 56 1.96 16.78 7.23
CA THR A 56 2.27 15.35 7.13
C THR A 56 1.28 14.54 7.95
N GLU A 57 0.63 13.57 7.30
CA GLU A 57 -0.24 12.57 7.91
C GLU A 57 0.28 11.16 7.61
N LYS A 58 -0.22 10.18 8.37
CA LYS A 58 0.06 8.76 8.12
C LYS A 58 -1.14 8.11 7.44
N GLY A 59 -0.89 7.23 6.49
CA GLY A 59 -1.89 6.43 5.81
C GLY A 59 -1.36 5.02 5.56
N GLN A 60 -2.10 4.25 4.78
CA GLN A 60 -1.69 2.92 4.36
C GLN A 60 -2.06 2.66 2.91
N MET A 61 -1.18 1.96 2.19
CA MET A 61 -1.47 1.43 0.87
C MET A 61 -1.48 -0.10 0.94
N LYS A 62 -2.57 -0.71 0.50
CA LYS A 62 -2.77 -2.16 0.47
C LYS A 62 -2.75 -2.64 -0.98
N PHE A 63 -1.90 -3.63 -1.24
CA PHE A 63 -1.75 -4.30 -2.51
C PHE A 63 -2.25 -5.74 -2.37
N VAL A 64 -3.16 -6.16 -3.24
CA VAL A 64 -3.57 -7.57 -3.36
C VAL A 64 -2.94 -8.10 -4.64
N VAL A 65 -1.85 -8.85 -4.45
CA VAL A 65 -0.96 -9.32 -5.51
C VAL A 65 -1.32 -10.76 -5.84
N PRO A 66 -1.66 -11.07 -7.10
CA PRO A 66 -1.94 -12.45 -7.49
C PRO A 66 -0.65 -13.28 -7.53
N ASP A 67 -0.79 -14.58 -7.28
CA ASP A 67 0.31 -15.53 -7.42
C ASP A 67 0.88 -15.49 -8.85
N GLU A 68 -0.01 -15.48 -9.85
CA GLU A 68 0.35 -15.43 -11.26
C GLU A 68 -0.07 -14.14 -11.97
N GLY A 69 0.65 -13.82 -13.05
CA GLY A 69 0.48 -12.59 -13.81
C GLY A 69 1.19 -11.38 -13.20
N ASN A 70 1.11 -10.25 -13.91
CA ASN A 70 1.83 -9.01 -13.61
C ASN A 70 0.92 -7.87 -13.11
N GLY A 71 -0.41 -8.03 -13.22
CA GLY A 71 -1.38 -7.06 -12.71
C GLY A 71 -1.63 -7.19 -11.20
N LEU A 72 -2.44 -6.29 -10.65
CA LEU A 72 -2.97 -6.36 -9.29
C LEU A 72 -4.43 -6.79 -9.29
N ILE A 73 -4.85 -7.52 -8.27
CA ILE A 73 -6.28 -7.76 -8.00
C ILE A 73 -6.92 -6.50 -7.39
N SER A 74 -6.18 -5.84 -6.50
CA SER A 74 -6.62 -4.63 -5.81
C SER A 74 -5.44 -3.74 -5.42
N LEU A 75 -5.64 -2.43 -5.56
CA LEU A 75 -4.84 -1.39 -4.94
C LEU A 75 -5.81 -0.57 -4.09
N GLU A 76 -5.52 -0.40 -2.81
CA GLU A 76 -6.42 0.32 -1.90
C GLU A 76 -5.64 1.28 -1.02
N PHE A 77 -6.20 2.47 -0.81
CA PHE A 77 -5.60 3.49 0.05
C PHE A 77 -6.43 3.61 1.32
N SER A 78 -5.81 3.99 2.43
CA SER A 78 -6.56 4.37 3.62
C SER A 78 -7.45 5.58 3.31
N ASP A 79 -8.64 5.60 3.89
CA ASP A 79 -9.68 6.57 3.56
C ASP A 79 -9.25 8.03 3.78
N ASN A 80 -8.40 8.28 4.77
CA ASN A 80 -7.82 9.59 5.03
C ASN A 80 -6.93 10.08 3.89
N MET A 81 -6.19 9.21 3.20
CA MET A 81 -5.41 9.61 2.02
C MET A 81 -6.32 10.15 0.91
N ILE A 82 -7.46 9.51 0.68
CA ILE A 82 -8.41 9.94 -0.36
C ILE A 82 -9.12 11.24 0.04
N LYS A 83 -9.55 11.37 1.30
CA LYS A 83 -10.23 12.58 1.78
C LYS A 83 -9.29 13.79 1.82
N ASN A 84 -8.07 13.58 2.27
CA ASN A 84 -7.13 14.66 2.61
C ASN A 84 -6.16 15.00 1.47
N THR A 85 -6.25 14.34 0.31
CA THR A 85 -5.47 14.67 -0.90
C THR A 85 -6.35 14.91 -2.13
N SER A 86 -5.73 15.30 -3.24
CA SER A 86 -6.41 15.48 -4.53
C SER A 86 -6.58 14.18 -5.33
N VAL A 87 -6.15 13.04 -4.78
CA VAL A 87 -6.25 11.74 -5.46
C VAL A 87 -7.67 11.22 -5.41
N THR A 88 -8.25 10.96 -6.58
CA THR A 88 -9.54 10.31 -6.76
C THR A 88 -9.40 8.81 -6.95
N THR A 89 -10.47 8.04 -6.75
CA THR A 89 -10.44 6.58 -6.90
C THR A 89 -10.07 6.14 -8.32
N ASN A 90 -10.39 6.94 -9.34
CA ASN A 90 -10.07 6.68 -10.74
C ASN A 90 -8.72 7.27 -11.21
N TYR A 91 -7.88 7.77 -10.30
CA TYR A 91 -6.66 8.51 -10.67
C TYR A 91 -5.71 7.69 -11.57
N PHE A 92 -5.52 6.40 -11.30
CA PHE A 92 -4.65 5.54 -12.11
C PHE A 92 -5.25 5.21 -13.49
N VAL A 93 -6.57 5.23 -13.64
CA VAL A 93 -7.25 5.08 -14.94
C VAL A 93 -7.05 6.33 -15.78
N VAL A 94 -7.22 7.52 -15.19
CA VAL A 94 -7.00 8.80 -15.88
C VAL A 94 -5.52 8.96 -16.30
N ASN A 95 -4.60 8.40 -15.53
CA ASN A 95 -3.15 8.43 -15.79
C ASN A 95 -2.62 7.10 -16.37
N ALA A 96 -3.48 6.30 -17.01
CA ALA A 96 -3.13 4.96 -17.49
C ALA A 96 -1.93 4.94 -18.44
N ASN A 97 -1.74 5.98 -19.24
CA ASN A 97 -0.60 6.11 -20.14
C ASN A 97 0.75 6.01 -19.39
N LYS A 98 0.84 6.50 -18.15
CA LYS A 98 2.05 6.39 -17.32
C LYS A 98 2.32 4.95 -16.85
N LEU A 99 1.30 4.10 -16.82
CA LEU A 99 1.44 2.69 -16.46
C LEU A 99 1.55 1.77 -17.69
N SER A 100 1.44 2.29 -18.90
CA SER A 100 1.57 1.52 -20.15
C SER A 100 3.02 1.09 -20.39
N GLU A 101 3.24 -0.02 -21.10
CA GLU A 101 4.60 -0.47 -21.43
C GLU A 101 5.36 0.48 -22.37
N GLU A 102 4.65 1.41 -23.00
CA GLU A 102 5.21 2.47 -23.84
C GLU A 102 5.80 3.63 -23.03
N SER A 103 5.44 3.77 -21.74
CA SER A 103 6.05 4.76 -20.85
C SER A 103 7.29 4.21 -20.15
N ALA A 104 8.17 5.12 -19.73
CA ALA A 104 9.35 4.75 -18.94
C ALA A 104 8.96 4.07 -17.62
N GLU A 105 7.92 4.57 -16.95
CA GLU A 105 7.45 4.03 -15.67
C GLU A 105 6.80 2.66 -15.83
N GLY A 106 5.98 2.45 -16.87
CA GLY A 106 5.33 1.18 -17.10
C GLY A 106 6.28 0.10 -17.65
N LYS A 107 7.31 0.50 -18.41
CA LYS A 107 8.43 -0.39 -18.75
C LYS A 107 9.21 -0.80 -17.49
N SER A 108 9.62 0.18 -16.67
CA SER A 108 10.33 -0.09 -15.41
C SER A 108 9.55 -1.02 -14.47
N LEU A 109 8.22 -0.84 -14.38
CA LEU A 109 7.35 -1.75 -13.64
C LEU A 109 7.40 -3.17 -14.21
N SER A 110 7.30 -3.32 -15.53
CA SER A 110 7.23 -4.63 -16.19
C SER A 110 8.56 -5.39 -16.11
N ASP A 111 9.68 -4.67 -16.23
CA ASP A 111 11.03 -5.20 -16.02
C ASP A 111 11.18 -5.70 -14.57
N CYS A 112 10.81 -4.89 -13.59
CA CYS A 112 10.85 -5.26 -12.17
C CYS A 112 10.00 -6.51 -11.87
N LEU A 113 8.78 -6.60 -12.40
CA LEU A 113 7.91 -7.76 -12.21
C LEU A 113 8.48 -9.04 -12.86
N THR A 114 9.15 -8.89 -14.01
CA THR A 114 9.85 -9.98 -14.69
C THR A 114 11.02 -10.48 -13.85
N ASP A 115 11.79 -9.57 -13.26
CA ASP A 115 12.88 -9.91 -12.34
C ASP A 115 12.37 -10.59 -11.08
N CYS A 116 11.25 -10.14 -10.50
CA CYS A 116 10.60 -10.84 -9.39
C CYS A 116 10.21 -12.27 -9.77
N LYS A 117 9.65 -12.49 -10.96
CA LYS A 117 9.35 -13.84 -11.43
C LYS A 117 10.63 -14.67 -11.57
N LYS A 118 11.68 -14.13 -12.19
CA LYS A 118 12.95 -14.83 -12.41
C LYS A 118 13.63 -15.25 -11.10
N ASN A 119 13.68 -14.35 -10.12
CA ASN A 119 14.42 -14.57 -8.87
C ASN A 119 13.64 -15.36 -7.82
N PHE A 120 12.31 -15.37 -7.92
CA PHE A 120 11.42 -16.03 -6.96
C PHE A 120 10.56 -17.13 -7.58
N THR A 121 11.07 -17.80 -8.62
CA THR A 121 10.45 -19.00 -9.21
C THR A 121 11.52 -20.07 -9.38
N ASN A 122 11.21 -21.28 -8.93
CA ASN A 122 12.07 -22.44 -9.12
C ASN A 122 12.11 -22.87 -10.60
N PRO A 123 13.09 -23.69 -11.01
CA PRO A 123 13.15 -24.22 -12.38
C PRO A 123 11.91 -24.99 -12.83
N ASP A 124 11.17 -25.61 -11.90
CA ASP A 124 9.92 -26.33 -12.15
C ASP A 124 8.69 -25.41 -12.28
N GLY A 125 8.89 -24.10 -12.19
CA GLY A 125 7.83 -23.09 -12.26
C GLY A 125 7.14 -22.81 -10.92
N THR A 126 7.53 -23.46 -9.83
CA THR A 126 6.92 -23.23 -8.52
C THR A 126 7.38 -21.92 -7.87
N LYS A 127 6.46 -21.25 -7.18
CA LYS A 127 6.70 -19.96 -6.50
C LYS A 127 7.61 -20.14 -5.28
N ILE A 128 8.64 -19.28 -5.18
CA ILE A 128 9.48 -19.14 -3.98
C ILE A 128 8.86 -18.07 -3.06
N LYS A 129 8.98 -18.25 -1.74
CA LYS A 129 8.56 -17.27 -0.73
C LYS A 129 9.21 -15.90 -1.02
N GLY A 130 8.44 -14.82 -0.93
CA GLY A 130 8.89 -13.45 -1.19
C GLY A 130 8.52 -12.90 -2.59
N ARG A 131 8.00 -13.72 -3.51
CA ARG A 131 7.55 -13.25 -4.84
C ARG A 131 6.46 -12.17 -4.74
N GLY A 132 5.50 -12.32 -3.82
CA GLY A 132 4.43 -11.35 -3.63
C GLY A 132 4.93 -10.01 -3.08
N GLU A 133 5.79 -10.02 -2.06
CA GLU A 133 6.47 -8.83 -1.54
C GLU A 133 7.31 -8.13 -2.62
N CYS A 134 8.09 -8.89 -3.42
CA CYS A 134 8.85 -8.34 -4.53
C CYS A 134 7.94 -7.62 -5.54
N LYS A 135 6.85 -8.28 -5.96
CA LYS A 135 5.85 -7.70 -6.87
C LYS A 135 5.19 -6.46 -6.26
N ALA A 136 4.84 -6.50 -4.97
CA ALA A 136 4.27 -5.34 -4.27
C ALA A 136 5.24 -4.16 -4.23
N GLY A 137 6.54 -4.41 -4.08
CA GLY A 137 7.59 -3.39 -4.17
C GLY A 137 7.67 -2.74 -5.56
N CYS A 138 7.64 -3.53 -6.63
CA CYS A 138 7.57 -2.98 -8.00
C CYS A 138 6.34 -2.07 -8.19
N TRP A 139 5.18 -2.54 -7.71
CA TRP A 139 3.93 -1.80 -7.77
C TRP A 139 3.92 -0.54 -6.92
N TRP A 140 4.55 -0.59 -5.75
CA TRP A 140 4.79 0.57 -4.90
C TRP A 140 5.60 1.64 -5.64
N ASP A 141 6.75 1.26 -6.20
CA ASP A 141 7.64 2.19 -6.93
C ASP A 141 6.93 2.84 -8.12
N ALA A 142 6.15 2.06 -8.87
CA ALA A 142 5.34 2.59 -9.95
C ALA A 142 4.25 3.54 -9.45
N ALA A 143 3.53 3.17 -8.39
CA ALA A 143 2.47 4.00 -7.82
C ALA A 143 3.01 5.36 -7.35
N VAL A 144 4.14 5.39 -6.63
CA VAL A 144 4.74 6.63 -6.14
C VAL A 144 5.15 7.57 -7.28
N LYS A 145 5.65 7.04 -8.40
CA LYS A 145 6.03 7.84 -9.58
C LYS A 145 4.83 8.41 -10.34
N VAL A 146 3.68 7.72 -10.28
CA VAL A 146 2.45 8.14 -10.97
C VAL A 146 1.63 9.12 -10.14
N LEU A 147 1.62 8.94 -8.82
CA LEU A 147 0.90 9.79 -7.88
C LEU A 147 1.38 11.25 -7.93
N PRO A 148 0.50 12.21 -7.59
CA PRO A 148 0.87 13.62 -7.61
C PRO A 148 1.95 13.90 -6.55
N MET A 149 2.84 14.85 -6.83
CA MET A 149 3.98 15.19 -5.98
C MET A 149 3.61 15.56 -4.52
N VAL A 150 2.36 16.03 -4.30
CA VAL A 150 1.82 16.30 -2.95
C VAL A 150 1.79 15.05 -2.07
N LEU A 151 1.66 13.86 -2.68
CA LEU A 151 1.89 12.58 -2.01
C LEU A 151 3.38 12.24 -2.05
N SER A 152 4.17 12.95 -1.23
CA SER A 152 5.54 12.48 -0.91
C SER A 152 5.42 11.26 -0.01
N LEU A 153 5.38 10.08 -0.61
CA LEU A 153 5.21 8.82 0.11
C LEU A 153 6.56 8.27 0.55
N VAL A 154 6.72 8.10 1.86
CA VAL A 154 7.82 7.32 2.44
C VAL A 154 7.21 6.06 3.02
N ALA A 155 7.58 4.91 2.46
CA ALA A 155 7.18 3.61 3.00
C ALA A 155 8.07 3.21 4.18
N ALA A 156 7.44 2.67 5.22
CA ALA A 156 8.09 1.73 6.11
C ALA A 156 7.37 0.38 5.92
N ALA A 157 8.11 -0.65 5.49
CA ALA A 157 7.59 -2.02 5.49
C ALA A 157 7.39 -2.46 6.94
N LYS A 158 6.24 -3.07 7.25
CA LYS A 158 5.95 -3.68 8.55
C LYS A 158 6.38 -5.14 8.57
#